data_AF-A0AAF1KTG5-F1
#
_entry.id   AF-A0AAF1KTG5-F1
#
_cell.length_a   1.000
_cell.length_b   1.000
_cell.length_c   1.000
_cell.angle_alpha   90.00
_cell.angle_beta   90.00
_cell.angle_gamma   90.00
#
_symmetry.space_group_name_H-M   'P 1'
#
loop_
_entity.id
_entity.type
_entity.pdbx_description
1 polymer ?
#
loop_
_entity_poly.entity_id
_entity_poly.type
_entity_poly.pdbx_seq_one_letter_code
_entity_poly.pdbx_strand_id
1 'polypeptide(L)'
;MLAVRAKTLVQAIAQPDVVQFVLRFALSVPFFKSGMLKWDGFLQLNDTAITLFTDEFMIHLPGGPYPFPAPAVFAFLSGTGEIVFPILLVIGLATRFAATGLLFMTLIVELTVPDGWPIHITWAAMALGIMAWGPGRVSVDHFIRRQFGE
;
A
#
# COMPACT_ATOMS: atom_id res chain seq x y z
N MET A 1 -20.81 33.13 13.65
CA MET A 1 -21.05 33.01 12.19
C MET A 1 -19.76 32.75 11.39
N LEU A 2 -18.67 33.48 11.64
CA LEU A 2 -17.38 33.30 10.94
C LEU A 2 -16.76 31.90 11.14
N ALA A 3 -16.70 31.42 12.39
CA ALA A 3 -16.17 30.09 12.73
C ALA A 3 -16.94 28.94 12.08
N VAL A 4 -18.27 29.08 11.93
CA VAL A 4 -19.12 28.09 11.25
C VAL A 4 -18.81 28.06 9.75
N ARG A 5 -18.71 29.23 9.11
CA ARG A 5 -18.33 29.33 7.69
C ARG A 5 -16.93 28.77 7.43
N ALA A 6 -15.97 29.04 8.31
CA ALA A 6 -14.62 28.49 8.22
C ALA A 6 -14.62 26.96 8.32
N LYS A 7 -15.37 26.39 9.29
CA LYS A 7 -15.54 24.94 9.43
C LYS A 7 -16.12 24.31 8.17
N THR A 8 -17.18 24.90 7.60
CA THR A 8 -17.81 24.40 6.37
C THR A 8 -16.85 24.42 5.18
N LEU A 9 -16.06 25.49 5.02
CA LEU A 9 -15.07 25.60 3.94
C LEU A 9 -13.98 24.52 4.06
N VAL A 10 -13.43 24.31 5.26
CA VAL A 10 -12.41 23.28 5.49
C VAL A 10 -12.96 21.88 5.19
N GLN A 11 -14.18 21.58 5.64
CA GLN A 11 -14.84 20.30 5.36
C GLN A 11 -15.17 20.11 3.87
N ALA A 12 -15.47 21.20 3.15
CA ALA A 12 -15.74 21.15 1.71
C ALA A 12 -14.52 20.74 0.88
N ILE A 13 -13.29 20.99 1.37
CA ILE A 13 -12.05 20.55 0.70
C ILE A 13 -11.78 19.08 1.02
N ALA A 14 -11.94 18.67 2.28
CA ALA A 14 -11.66 17.31 2.74
C ALA A 14 -12.88 16.37 2.62
N GLN A 15 -13.58 16.41 1.48
CA GLN A 15 -14.71 15.51 1.24
C GLN A 15 -14.25 14.04 1.30
N PRO A 16 -15.03 13.12 1.91
CA PRO A 16 -14.61 11.73 2.09
C PRO A 16 -14.14 11.05 0.81
N ASP A 17 -14.81 11.28 -0.33
CA ASP A 17 -14.42 10.71 -1.61
C ASP A 17 -13.07 11.23 -2.13
N VAL A 18 -12.82 12.52 -1.94
CA VAL A 18 -11.54 13.15 -2.29
C VAL A 18 -10.43 12.60 -1.40
N VAL A 19 -10.69 12.49 -0.10
CA VAL A 19 -9.75 11.89 0.86
C VAL A 19 -9.42 10.46 0.46
N GLN A 20 -10.43 9.62 0.19
CA GLN A 20 -10.19 8.22 -0.21
C GLN A 20 -9.45 8.10 -1.54
N PHE A 21 -9.72 8.98 -2.51
CA PHE A 21 -8.95 9.02 -3.75
C PHE A 21 -7.49 9.37 -3.50
N VAL A 22 -7.22 10.43 -2.73
CA VAL A 22 -5.85 10.86 -2.40
C VAL A 22 -5.10 9.79 -1.61
N LEU A 23 -5.73 9.15 -0.62
CA LEU A 23 -5.10 8.09 0.16
C LEU A 23 -4.69 6.90 -0.72
N ARG A 24 -5.54 6.49 -1.67
CA ARG A 24 -5.23 5.39 -2.59
C ARG A 24 -4.01 5.69 -3.45
N PHE A 25 -3.91 6.91 -3.99
CA PHE A 25 -2.73 7.34 -4.73
C PHE A 25 -1.50 7.46 -3.84
N ALA A 26 -1.60 8.16 -2.71
CA ALA A 26 -0.49 8.42 -1.80
C ALA A 26 0.14 7.12 -1.27
N LEU A 27 -0.68 6.16 -0.86
CA LEU A 27 -0.22 4.86 -0.41
C LEU A 27 0.41 4.03 -1.55
N SER A 28 -0.10 4.15 -2.77
CA SER A 28 0.36 3.36 -3.91
C SER A 28 1.75 3.75 -4.41
N VAL A 29 2.09 5.04 -4.37
CA VAL A 29 3.34 5.58 -4.93
C VAL A 29 4.63 4.91 -4.40
N PRO A 30 4.87 4.82 -3.07
CA PRO A 30 6.12 4.25 -2.57
C PRO A 30 6.27 2.77 -2.93
N PHE A 31 5.20 1.98 -2.80
CA PHE A 31 5.21 0.56 -3.15
C PHE A 31 5.43 0.36 -4.64
N PHE A 32 4.70 1.08 -5.50
CA PHE A 32 4.85 0.95 -6.95
C PHE A 32 6.27 1.30 -7.42
N LYS A 33 6.84 2.38 -6.90
CA LYS A 33 8.23 2.76 -7.21
C LYS A 33 9.23 1.70 -6.76
N SER A 34 9.08 1.15 -5.55
CA SER A 34 9.91 0.05 -5.07
C SER A 34 9.78 -1.19 -5.95
N GLY A 35 8.54 -1.58 -6.29
CA GLY A 35 8.26 -2.75 -7.12
C GLY A 35 8.89 -2.63 -8.50
N MET A 36 8.79 -1.46 -9.15
CA MET A 36 9.37 -1.24 -10.48
C MET A 36 10.89 -1.48 -10.53
N LEU A 37 11.60 -1.26 -9.42
CA LEU A 37 13.04 -1.44 -9.34
C LEU A 37 13.46 -2.91 -9.16
N LYS A 38 12.51 -3.83 -9.01
CA LYS A 38 12.77 -5.27 -8.77
C LYS A 38 12.68 -6.12 -10.04
N TRP A 39 12.26 -5.56 -11.17
CA TRP A 39 11.97 -6.30 -12.40
C TRP A 39 12.83 -5.82 -13.57
N ASP A 40 13.48 -6.75 -14.27
CA ASP A 40 14.20 -6.49 -15.53
C ASP A 40 13.36 -6.82 -16.78
N GLY A 41 12.27 -7.58 -16.59
CA GLY A 41 11.39 -8.01 -17.67
C GLY A 41 10.07 -8.58 -17.12
N PHE A 42 9.24 -9.13 -18.01
CA PHE A 42 7.97 -9.73 -17.61
C PHE A 42 8.22 -10.99 -16.77
N LEU A 43 7.83 -10.93 -15.48
CA LEU A 43 8.05 -11.99 -14.48
C LEU A 43 9.52 -12.39 -14.29
N GLN A 44 10.46 -11.50 -14.63
CA GLN A 44 11.89 -11.68 -14.43
C GLN A 44 12.37 -10.70 -13.36
N LEU A 45 12.58 -11.20 -12.15
CA LEU A 45 13.24 -10.45 -11.09
C LEU A 45 14.67 -10.15 -11.49
N ASN A 46 15.17 -8.99 -11.09
CA ASN A 46 16.59 -8.71 -11.20
C ASN A 46 17.38 -9.40 -10.08
N ASP A 47 18.66 -9.64 -10.34
CA ASP A 47 19.55 -10.31 -9.40
C ASP A 47 19.68 -9.50 -8.10
N THR A 48 19.69 -8.17 -8.21
CA THR A 48 19.74 -7.25 -7.06
C THR A 48 18.62 -7.49 -6.05
N ALA A 49 17.39 -7.73 -6.52
CA ALA A 49 16.26 -8.00 -5.63
C ALA A 49 16.47 -9.30 -4.85
N ILE A 50 17.01 -10.34 -5.48
CA ILE A 50 17.29 -11.61 -4.81
C ILE A 50 18.43 -11.43 -3.81
N THR A 51 19.50 -10.72 -4.19
CA THR A 51 20.63 -10.39 -3.30
C THR A 51 20.17 -9.59 -2.08
N LEU A 52 19.30 -8.59 -2.26
CA LEU A 52 18.74 -7.84 -1.13
C LEU A 52 18.04 -8.74 -0.12
N PHE A 53 17.21 -9.69 -0.56
CA PHE A 53 16.54 -10.64 0.36
C PHE A 53 17.46 -11.72 0.93
N THR A 54 18.65 -11.92 0.34
CA THR A 54 19.61 -12.95 0.74
C THR A 54 20.60 -12.42 1.77
N ASP A 55 21.16 -11.24 1.50
CA ASP A 55 22.33 -10.73 2.21
C ASP A 55 22.03 -9.49 3.07
N GLU A 56 21.07 -8.65 2.65
CA GLU A 56 20.83 -7.34 3.27
C GLU A 56 19.60 -7.32 4.19
N PHE A 57 18.48 -7.88 3.71
CA PHE A 57 17.21 -7.87 4.42
C PHE A 57 17.15 -9.00 5.44
N MET A 58 16.88 -8.62 6.68
CA MET A 58 16.70 -9.50 7.83
C MET A 58 15.37 -9.20 8.49
N ILE A 59 14.67 -10.23 8.95
CA ILE A 59 13.44 -10.11 9.73
C ILE A 59 13.82 -9.90 11.20
N HIS A 60 13.48 -8.76 11.77
CA HIS A 60 13.72 -8.42 13.16
C HIS A 60 12.54 -8.88 14.03
N LEU A 61 12.75 -9.97 14.77
CA LEU A 61 11.77 -10.51 15.71
C LEU A 61 12.41 -10.62 17.11
N PRO A 62 11.60 -10.81 18.18
CA PRO A 62 12.16 -11.12 19.49
C PRO A 62 13.14 -12.30 19.40
N GLY A 63 14.38 -12.09 19.85
CA GLY A 63 15.46 -13.08 19.75
C GLY A 63 16.52 -12.79 18.68
N GLY A 64 16.32 -11.81 17.80
CA GLY A 64 17.36 -11.31 16.89
C GLY A 64 16.88 -11.07 15.46
N PRO A 65 17.78 -10.63 14.57
CA PRO A 65 17.54 -10.65 13.14
C PRO A 65 17.62 -12.08 12.60
N TYR A 66 16.66 -12.45 11.75
CA TYR A 66 16.60 -13.74 11.08
C TYR A 66 16.64 -13.55 9.56
N PRO A 67 17.39 -14.38 8.82
CA PRO A 67 17.36 -14.33 7.37
C PRO A 67 15.99 -14.77 6.84
N PHE A 68 15.62 -14.30 5.65
CA PHE A 68 14.43 -14.80 4.98
C PHE A 68 14.61 -16.29 4.63
N PRO A 69 13.62 -17.17 4.93
CA PRO A 69 13.78 -18.62 4.75
C PRO A 69 13.83 -19.04 3.27
N ALA A 70 13.29 -18.23 2.36
CA ALA A 70 13.31 -18.46 0.93
C ALA A 70 13.46 -17.11 0.18
N PRO A 71 14.68 -16.52 0.14
CA PRO A 71 14.90 -15.16 -0.35
C PRO A 71 14.30 -14.88 -1.73
N ALA A 72 14.52 -15.77 -2.70
CA ALA A 72 13.98 -15.63 -4.06
C ALA A 72 12.44 -15.62 -4.09
N VAL A 73 11.78 -16.45 -3.25
CA VAL A 73 10.31 -16.49 -3.16
C VAL A 73 9.79 -15.21 -2.53
N PHE A 74 10.41 -14.74 -1.45
CA PHE A 74 10.02 -13.49 -0.79
C PHE A 74 10.28 -12.26 -1.66
N ALA A 75 11.39 -12.22 -2.41
CA ALA A 75 11.67 -11.19 -3.40
C ALA A 75 10.59 -11.16 -4.49
N PHE A 76 10.15 -12.33 -4.97
CA PHE A 76 9.10 -12.43 -5.99
C PHE A 76 7.74 -11.99 -5.48
N LEU A 77 7.35 -12.47 -4.29
CA LEU A 77 6.09 -12.08 -3.65
C LEU A 77 6.09 -10.58 -3.34
N SER A 78 7.20 -10.05 -2.83
CA SER A 78 7.36 -8.61 -2.55
C SER A 78 7.25 -7.78 -3.83
N GLY A 79 8.04 -8.11 -4.85
CA GLY A 79 8.03 -7.41 -6.13
C GLY A 79 6.67 -7.48 -6.84
N THR A 80 5.95 -8.61 -6.71
CA THR A 80 4.62 -8.78 -7.31
C THR A 80 3.59 -7.97 -6.55
N GLY A 81 3.57 -8.06 -5.22
CA GLY A 81 2.65 -7.33 -4.37
C GLY A 81 2.82 -5.81 -4.49
N GLU A 82 4.07 -5.35 -4.61
CA GLU A 82 4.43 -3.94 -4.80
C GLU A 82 4.00 -3.37 -6.17
N ILE A 83 3.64 -4.20 -7.14
CA ILE A 83 3.08 -3.74 -8.42
C ILE A 83 1.56 -3.92 -8.43
N VAL A 84 1.09 -5.13 -8.11
CA VAL A 84 -0.31 -5.51 -8.26
C VAL A 84 -1.20 -4.74 -7.29
N PHE A 85 -0.88 -4.69 -6.00
CA PHE A 85 -1.75 -4.01 -5.03
C PHE A 85 -1.85 -2.51 -5.27
N PRO A 86 -0.76 -1.76 -5.56
CA PRO A 86 -0.86 -0.35 -5.92
C PRO A 86 -1.71 -0.07 -7.15
N ILE A 87 -1.60 -0.89 -8.20
CA ILE A 87 -2.44 -0.75 -9.41
C ILE A 87 -3.92 -0.96 -9.09
N LEU A 88 -4.25 -2.05 -8.38
CA LEU A 88 -5.62 -2.33 -7.94
C LEU A 88 -6.16 -1.18 -7.08
N LEU A 89 -5.34 -0.66 -6.18
CA LEU A 89 -5.73 0.40 -5.27
C LEU A 89 -6.00 1.73 -6.00
N VAL A 90 -5.13 2.13 -6.93
CA VAL A 90 -5.30 3.34 -7.75
C VAL A 90 -6.56 3.27 -8.61
N ILE A 91 -6.78 2.15 -9.30
CA ILE A 91 -7.98 1.90 -10.09
C ILE A 91 -9.22 1.84 -9.19
N GLY A 92 -9.04 1.47 -7.93
CA GLY A 92 -10.12 1.26 -6.97
C GLY A 92 -10.89 -0.02 -7.27
N LEU A 93 -10.16 -1.11 -7.58
CA LEU A 93 -10.69 -2.45 -7.77
C LEU A 93 -10.30 -3.33 -6.59
N ALA A 94 -11.28 -4.04 -6.00
CA ALA A 94 -11.10 -4.82 -4.78
C ALA A 94 -10.38 -4.01 -3.68
N THR A 95 -10.77 -2.75 -3.53
CA THR A 95 -9.99 -1.71 -2.82
C THR A 95 -9.67 -2.08 -1.37
N ARG A 96 -10.64 -2.65 -0.64
CA ARG A 96 -10.41 -3.09 0.74
C ARG A 96 -9.40 -4.24 0.80
N PHE A 97 -9.44 -5.15 -0.17
CA PHE A 97 -8.49 -6.25 -0.27
C PHE A 97 -7.10 -5.75 -0.64
N ALA A 98 -6.98 -4.86 -1.62
CA ALA A 98 -5.70 -4.25 -2.00
C ALA A 98 -5.07 -3.47 -0.83
N ALA A 99 -5.88 -2.71 -0.08
CA ALA A 99 -5.42 -2.00 1.12
C ALA A 99 -4.95 -2.96 2.23
N THR A 100 -5.66 -4.07 2.47
CA THR A 100 -5.21 -5.11 3.40
C THR A 100 -3.88 -5.74 2.96
N GLY A 101 -3.71 -6.00 1.65
CA GLY A 101 -2.44 -6.47 1.08
C GLY A 101 -1.29 -5.52 1.34
N LEU A 102 -1.49 -4.22 1.11
CA LEU A 102 -0.47 -3.20 1.39
C LEU A 102 -0.21 -3.00 2.88
N LEU A 103 -1.21 -3.16 3.75
CA LEU A 103 -1.00 -3.16 5.20
C LEU A 103 -0.11 -4.33 5.61
N PHE A 104 -0.40 -5.54 5.12
CA PHE A 104 0.42 -6.72 5.41
C PHE A 104 1.87 -6.55 4.91
N MET A 105 2.05 -6.00 3.71
CA MET A 105 3.36 -5.64 3.17
C MET A 105 4.06 -4.59 4.05
N THR A 106 3.34 -3.57 4.52
CA THR A 106 3.88 -2.56 5.46
C THR A 106 4.39 -3.21 6.74
N LEU A 107 3.68 -4.21 7.27
CA LEU A 107 4.14 -4.95 8.44
C LEU A 107 5.42 -5.74 8.17
N ILE A 108 5.53 -6.40 7.02
CA ILE A 108 6.78 -7.11 6.64
C ILE A 108 7.94 -6.11 6.50
N VAL A 109 7.70 -4.95 5.88
CA VAL A 109 8.72 -3.91 5.72
C VAL A 109 9.14 -3.35 7.08
N GLU A 110 8.22 -3.12 8.00
CA GLU A 110 8.52 -2.70 9.38
C GLU A 110 9.38 -3.73 10.12
N LEU A 111 9.05 -5.03 9.99
CA LEU A 111 9.88 -6.09 10.55
C LEU A 111 11.26 -6.16 9.88
N THR A 112 11.38 -5.72 8.64
CA THR A 112 12.65 -5.73 7.90
C THR A 112 13.52 -4.52 8.21
N VAL A 113 12.91 -3.34 8.37
CA VAL A 113 13.58 -2.04 8.58
C VAL A 113 12.90 -1.28 9.73
N PRO A 114 13.14 -1.65 11.00
CA PRO A 114 12.44 -1.08 12.16
C PRO A 114 12.65 0.44 12.33
N ASP A 115 13.81 0.96 11.92
CA ASP A 115 14.09 2.39 11.99
C ASP A 115 13.21 3.23 11.02
N GLY A 116 12.53 2.57 10.08
CA GLY A 116 11.57 3.18 9.16
C GLY A 116 10.18 3.42 9.76
N TRP A 117 9.93 3.09 11.03
CA TRP A 117 8.61 3.21 11.66
C TRP A 117 7.88 4.56 11.45
N PRO A 118 8.54 5.75 11.43
CA PRO A 118 7.83 7.01 11.26
C PRO A 118 7.21 7.15 9.88
N ILE A 119 7.77 6.49 8.86
CA ILE A 119 7.18 6.47 7.52
C ILE A 119 6.20 5.30 7.38
N HIS A 120 6.52 4.12 7.91
CA HIS A 120 5.65 2.93 7.83
C HIS A 120 4.31 3.14 8.53
N ILE A 121 4.29 3.87 9.66
CA ILE A 121 3.04 4.19 10.36
C ILE A 121 2.12 5.07 9.50
N THR A 122 2.67 5.93 8.64
CA THR A 122 1.86 6.73 7.71
C THR A 122 1.20 5.84 6.66
N TRP A 123 1.93 4.85 6.14
CA TRP A 123 1.40 3.89 5.18
C TRP A 123 0.31 3.03 5.82
N ALA A 124 0.56 2.53 7.02
CA ALA A 124 -0.43 1.77 7.80
C ALA A 124 -1.70 2.60 8.08
N ALA A 125 -1.55 3.86 8.48
CA ALA A 125 -2.68 4.75 8.72
C ALA A 125 -3.51 5.00 7.45
N MET A 126 -2.85 5.22 6.30
CA MET A 126 -3.54 5.35 5.01
C MET A 126 -4.27 4.06 4.62
N ALA A 127 -3.62 2.90 4.78
CA ALA A 127 -4.22 1.61 4.49
C ALA A 127 -5.46 1.35 5.36
N LEU A 128 -5.36 1.58 6.67
CA LEU A 128 -6.48 1.48 7.61
C LEU A 128 -7.61 2.46 7.28
N GLY A 129 -7.27 3.69 6.87
CA GLY A 129 -8.24 4.68 6.40
C GLY A 129 -9.03 4.18 5.18
N ILE A 130 -8.35 3.57 4.20
CA ILE A 130 -8.99 2.99 3.03
C ILE A 130 -9.82 1.76 3.40
N MET A 131 -9.30 0.90 4.27
CA MET A 131 -10.02 -0.27 4.78
C MET A 131 -11.31 0.13 5.48
N ALA A 132 -11.30 1.18 6.31
CA ALA A 132 -12.47 1.62 7.07
C ALA A 132 -13.55 2.22 6.16
N TRP A 133 -13.17 3.17 5.31
CA TRP A 133 -14.11 3.99 4.52
C TRP A 133 -14.39 3.43 3.12
N GLY A 134 -13.56 2.50 2.64
CA GLY A 134 -13.73 1.83 1.36
C GLY A 134 -13.28 2.67 0.15
N PRO A 135 -13.80 2.36 -1.05
CA PRO A 135 -13.18 2.77 -2.30
C PRO A 135 -13.48 4.23 -2.73
N GLY A 136 -14.49 4.87 -2.12
CA GLY A 136 -15.00 6.17 -2.58
C GLY A 136 -15.70 6.11 -3.95
N ARG A 137 -16.34 7.21 -4.36
CA ARG A 137 -17.12 7.28 -5.61
C ARG A 137 -16.30 7.18 -6.89
N VAL A 138 -15.02 7.59 -6.83
CA VAL A 138 -14.09 7.53 -7.98
C VAL A 138 -13.34 6.19 -7.95
N SER A 139 -14.05 5.08 -8.16
CA SER A 139 -13.48 3.75 -8.12
C SER A 139 -14.24 2.78 -9.03
N VAL A 140 -13.55 1.76 -9.54
CA VAL A 140 -14.19 0.66 -10.28
C VAL A 140 -15.16 -0.11 -9.39
N ASP A 141 -14.83 -0.32 -8.10
CA ASP A 141 -15.73 -0.94 -7.13
C ASP A 141 -17.06 -0.20 -7.01
N HIS A 142 -17.04 1.14 -6.97
CA HIS A 142 -18.27 1.95 -6.93
C HIS A 142 -19.06 1.84 -8.24
N PHE A 143 -18.37 1.84 -9.38
CA PHE A 143 -19.01 1.66 -10.68
C PHE A 143 -19.70 0.29 -10.79
N ILE A 144 -19.00 -0.79 -10.45
CA ILE A 144 -19.55 -2.16 -10.45
C ILE A 144 -20.75 -2.25 -9.51
N ARG A 145 -20.63 -1.73 -8.28
CA ARG A 145 -21.74 -1.71 -7.32
C ARG A 145 -22.96 -0.96 -7.85
N ARG A 146 -22.77 0.14 -8.58
CA ARG A 146 -23.88 0.92 -9.15
C ARG A 146 -24.55 0.22 -10.34
N GLN A 147 -23.80 -0.56 -11.13
CA GLN A 147 -24.32 -1.25 -12.31
C GLN A 147 -24.96 -2.60 -11.98
N PHE A 148 -24.46 -3.30 -10.96
CA PHE A 148 -24.82 -4.69 -10.65
C PHE A 148 -25.30 -4.91 -9.21
N GLY A 149 -25.19 -3.92 -8.34
CA GLY A 149 -25.74 -3.97 -6.99
C GLY A 149 -27.09 -3.27 -6.93
N GLU A 150 -28.09 -3.94 -6.36
CA GLU A 150 -29.32 -3.29 -5.87
C GLU A 150 -29.00 -2.19 -4.84
#